data_AF-A0A351MNN2-F1
#
_entry.id   AF-A0A351MNN2-F1
#
_cell.length_a   1.000
_cell.length_b   1.000
_cell.length_c   1.000
_cell.angle_alpha   90.00
_cell.angle_beta   90.00
_cell.angle_gamma   90.00
#
_symmetry.space_group_name_H-M   'P 1'
#
loop_
_entity.id
_entity.type
_entity.pdbx_description
1 polymer ?
#
loop_
_entity_poly.entity_id
_entity_poly.type
_entity_poly.pdbx_seq_one_letter_code
_entity_poly.pdbx_strand_id
1 'polypeptide(L)'
;APRDTRLNSAAGAAAVDRAQHDQFLQEAEQLGRTNATQQQVGTQTFYLVDEYWTDSTWPTDEAGLDIIHLQWGSAAYFELARLRPDLAPILAVGEQLKAHLGGLYLQIDEEGASELTAAQRTLLEE
;
A
#
# COMPACT_ATOMS: atom_id res chain seq x y z
N ALA A 1 -15.02 -49.89 -21.64
CA ALA A 1 -13.75 -49.49 -21.00
C ALA A 1 -12.82 -48.90 -22.05
N PRO A 2 -11.92 -47.95 -21.76
CA PRO A 2 -11.90 -46.93 -20.70
C PRO A 2 -12.18 -45.50 -21.26
N ARG A 3 -12.43 -44.52 -20.38
CA ARG A 3 -12.64 -43.10 -20.69
C ARG A 3 -11.33 -42.35 -20.42
N ASP A 4 -10.74 -41.78 -21.46
CA ASP A 4 -9.48 -41.04 -21.38
C ASP A 4 -9.74 -39.58 -20.98
N THR A 5 -9.53 -39.28 -19.71
CA THR A 5 -9.67 -37.94 -19.12
C THR A 5 -8.48 -37.07 -19.55
N ARG A 6 -8.61 -36.33 -20.66
CA ARG A 6 -7.66 -35.25 -21.03
C ARG A 6 -8.12 -33.91 -20.47
N LEU A 7 -7.95 -33.72 -19.17
CA LEU A 7 -8.16 -32.44 -18.50
C LEU A 7 -7.06 -32.28 -17.44
N ASN A 8 -5.85 -31.86 -17.82
CA ASN A 8 -4.97 -31.22 -16.84
C ASN A 8 -3.80 -30.36 -17.38
N SER A 9 -3.52 -30.35 -18.69
CA SER A 9 -2.32 -29.64 -19.20
C SER A 9 -2.51 -28.13 -19.41
N ALA A 10 -3.75 -27.65 -19.49
CA ALA A 10 -4.06 -26.23 -19.74
C ALA A 10 -3.99 -25.35 -18.47
N ALA A 11 -4.20 -25.93 -17.29
CA ALA A 11 -4.16 -25.20 -16.02
C ALA A 11 -2.72 -24.88 -15.57
N GLY A 12 -1.74 -25.72 -15.93
CA GLY A 12 -0.34 -25.49 -15.58
C GLY A 12 0.30 -24.34 -16.36
N ALA A 13 0.03 -24.22 -17.66
CA ALA A 13 0.60 -23.16 -18.48
C ALA A 13 0.13 -21.75 -18.06
N ALA A 14 -1.16 -21.58 -17.76
CA ALA A 14 -1.71 -20.30 -17.30
C ALA A 14 -1.35 -19.95 -15.85
N ALA A 15 -0.97 -20.93 -15.03
CA ALA A 15 -0.47 -20.69 -13.67
C ALA A 15 1.00 -20.24 -13.68
N VAL A 16 1.83 -20.82 -14.56
CA VAL A 16 3.25 -20.46 -14.69
C VAL A 16 3.41 -19.08 -15.32
N ASP A 17 2.60 -18.74 -16.33
CA ASP A 17 2.64 -17.43 -17.00
C ASP A 17 2.28 -16.28 -16.03
N ARG A 18 1.24 -16.49 -15.19
CA ARG A 18 0.88 -15.53 -14.14
C ARG A 18 1.95 -15.41 -13.06
N ALA A 19 2.52 -16.52 -12.61
CA ALA A 19 3.59 -16.50 -11.61
C ALA A 19 4.83 -15.76 -12.12
N GLN A 20 5.20 -15.93 -13.39
CA GLN A 20 6.34 -15.21 -13.98
C GLN A 20 6.07 -13.71 -14.14
N HIS A 21 4.83 -13.33 -14.46
CA HIS A 21 4.43 -11.93 -14.57
C HIS A 21 4.44 -11.23 -13.19
N ASP A 22 3.90 -11.87 -12.16
CA ASP A 22 3.93 -11.39 -10.78
C ASP A 22 5.38 -11.25 -10.26
N GLN A 23 6.22 -12.25 -10.52
CA GLN A 23 7.63 -12.18 -10.11
C GLN A 23 8.38 -11.04 -10.80
N PHE A 24 8.11 -10.78 -12.09
CA PHE A 24 8.75 -9.69 -12.81
C PHE A 24 8.34 -8.31 -12.26
N LEU A 25 7.06 -8.12 -11.91
CA LEU A 25 6.62 -6.89 -11.23
C LEU A 25 7.27 -6.76 -9.85
N GLN A 26 7.26 -7.82 -9.04
CA GLN A 26 7.86 -7.80 -7.71
C GLN A 26 9.37 -7.55 -7.74
N GLU A 27 10.07 -8.09 -8.74
CA GLU A 27 11.51 -7.88 -8.93
C GLU A 27 11.79 -6.46 -9.42
N ALA A 28 10.97 -5.90 -10.31
CA ALA A 28 11.05 -4.48 -10.71
C ALA A 28 10.78 -3.53 -9.53
N GLU A 29 9.80 -3.84 -8.68
CA GLU A 29 9.50 -3.09 -7.45
C GLU A 29 10.63 -3.22 -6.41
N GLN A 30 11.25 -4.40 -6.27
CA GLN A 30 12.39 -4.61 -5.37
C GLN A 30 13.66 -3.92 -5.88
N LEU A 31 13.90 -3.94 -7.19
CA LEU A 31 15.00 -3.22 -7.83
C LEU A 31 14.82 -1.71 -7.73
N GLY A 32 13.57 -1.22 -7.87
CA GLY A 32 13.20 0.16 -7.58
C GLY A 32 13.51 0.54 -6.12
N ARG A 33 13.15 -0.32 -5.16
CA ARG A 33 13.46 -0.12 -3.73
C ARG A 33 14.95 -0.14 -3.39
N THR A 34 15.78 -0.85 -4.15
CA THR A 34 17.23 -0.94 -3.86
C THR A 34 18.01 0.31 -4.26
N ASN A 35 17.48 1.15 -5.17
CA ASN A 35 18.03 2.47 -5.51
C ASN A 35 17.15 3.64 -5.01
N ALA A 36 15.98 3.35 -4.43
CA ALA A 36 15.08 4.34 -3.87
C ALA A 36 15.68 5.03 -2.65
N THR A 37 15.34 6.31 -2.48
CA THR A 37 15.58 7.02 -1.23
C THR A 37 14.81 6.33 -0.12
N GLN A 38 15.50 5.84 0.91
CA GLN A 38 14.87 5.24 2.08
C GLN A 38 14.88 6.22 3.25
N GLN A 39 13.77 6.28 3.98
CA GLN A 39 13.63 7.10 5.18
C GLN A 39 13.01 6.26 6.29
N GLN A 40 13.72 6.16 7.41
CA GLN A 40 13.24 5.47 8.59
C GLN A 40 12.52 6.46 9.51
N VAL A 41 11.28 6.13 9.89
CA VAL A 41 10.47 6.92 10.81
C VAL A 41 9.99 6.05 11.94
N GLY A 42 10.56 6.28 13.13
CA GLY A 42 10.30 5.44 14.29
C GLY A 42 10.70 4.00 14.00
N THR A 43 9.71 3.11 13.92
CA THR A 43 9.89 1.68 13.65
C THR A 43 9.58 1.28 12.20
N GLN A 44 9.07 2.21 11.39
CA GLN A 44 8.69 1.96 9.99
C GLN A 44 9.77 2.48 9.04
N THR A 45 9.89 1.81 7.90
CA THR A 45 10.86 2.15 6.85
C THR A 45 10.10 2.46 5.58
N PHE A 46 10.26 3.67 5.08
CA PHE A 46 9.62 4.14 3.86
C PHE A 46 10.64 4.17 2.72
N TYR A 47 10.19 3.83 1.52
CA TYR A 47 10.95 3.90 0.30
C TYR A 47 10.24 4.84 -0.67
N LEU A 48 10.97 5.81 -1.22
CA LEU A 48 10.46 6.69 -2.25
C LEU A 48 10.45 5.95 -3.60
N VAL A 49 9.28 5.51 -4.03
CA VAL A 49 9.06 4.80 -5.30
C VAL A 49 8.04 5.59 -6.09
N ASP A 50 8.40 6.01 -7.30
CA ASP A 50 7.50 6.76 -8.20
C ASP A 50 6.87 7.99 -7.53
N GLU A 51 7.67 8.76 -6.77
CA GLU A 51 7.26 9.94 -5.98
C GLU A 51 6.39 9.64 -4.73
N TYR A 52 5.94 8.40 -4.55
CA TYR A 52 5.24 7.94 -3.34
C TYR A 52 6.20 7.35 -2.30
N TRP A 53 6.08 7.83 -1.07
CA TRP A 53 6.71 7.20 0.09
C TRP A 53 5.96 5.95 0.51
N THR A 54 6.42 4.80 0.06
CA THR A 54 5.77 3.52 0.32
C THR A 54 6.43 2.80 1.49
N ASP A 55 5.63 2.44 2.50
CA ASP A 55 6.10 1.65 3.63
C ASP A 55 6.60 0.26 3.18
N SER A 56 7.65 -0.21 3.83
CA SER A 56 8.26 -1.52 3.60
C SER A 56 7.29 -2.70 3.73
N THR A 57 6.24 -2.56 4.54
CA THR A 57 5.21 -3.57 4.81
C THR A 57 3.98 -3.41 3.92
N TRP A 58 3.97 -2.42 3.02
CA TRP A 58 2.89 -2.24 2.05
C TRP A 58 2.81 -3.45 1.12
N PRO A 59 1.65 -4.13 1.04
CA PRO A 59 1.45 -5.28 0.18
C PRO A 59 1.36 -4.86 -1.29
N THR A 60 1.87 -5.71 -2.18
CA THR A 60 1.74 -5.53 -3.63
C THR A 60 0.30 -5.75 -4.11
N ASP A 61 -0.48 -6.57 -3.40
CA ASP A 61 -1.91 -6.80 -3.69
C ASP A 61 -2.77 -5.90 -2.81
N GLU A 62 -3.33 -4.84 -3.40
CA GLU A 62 -4.22 -3.89 -2.73
C GLU A 62 -5.69 -4.40 -2.69
N ALA A 63 -5.96 -5.55 -3.29
CA ALA A 63 -7.31 -6.09 -3.45
C ALA A 63 -7.92 -6.52 -2.10
N GLY A 64 -8.96 -5.80 -1.67
CA GLY A 64 -9.67 -6.09 -0.43
C GLY A 64 -9.05 -5.49 0.83
N LEU A 65 -8.06 -4.61 0.67
CA LEU A 65 -7.52 -3.81 1.78
C LEU A 65 -8.42 -2.61 2.07
N ASP A 66 -8.53 -2.26 3.35
CA ASP A 66 -9.20 -1.04 3.78
C ASP A 66 -8.20 0.13 3.67
N ILE A 67 -8.16 0.74 2.48
CA ILE A 67 -7.27 1.87 2.17
C ILE A 67 -8.04 3.17 2.39
N ILE A 68 -7.61 3.96 3.37
CA ILE A 68 -8.07 5.32 3.58
C ILE A 68 -7.22 6.24 2.70
N HIS A 69 -7.85 6.78 1.67
CA HIS A 69 -7.23 7.73 0.75
C HIS A 69 -7.55 9.17 1.14
N LEU A 70 -6.55 9.93 1.61
CA LEU A 70 -6.70 11.30 2.09
C LEU A 70 -5.93 12.30 1.24
N GLN A 71 -6.47 13.51 1.15
CA GLN A 71 -5.79 14.58 0.45
C GLN A 71 -4.71 15.21 1.35
N TRP A 72 -3.50 15.39 0.82
CA TRP A 72 -2.43 16.09 1.52
C TRP A 72 -2.81 17.54 1.85
N GLY A 73 -2.51 17.99 3.07
CA GLY A 73 -2.80 19.35 3.52
C GLY A 73 -4.30 19.68 3.66
N SER A 74 -5.18 18.68 3.57
CA SER A 74 -6.62 18.84 3.76
C SER A 74 -7.03 18.81 5.24
N ALA A 75 -8.31 19.13 5.51
CA ALA A 75 -8.86 19.04 6.86
C ALA A 75 -8.75 17.62 7.43
N ALA A 76 -9.02 16.59 6.62
CA ALA A 76 -8.84 15.19 6.97
C ALA A 76 -7.42 14.84 7.41
N TYR A 77 -6.42 15.33 6.68
CA TYR A 77 -5.01 15.11 7.00
C TYR A 77 -4.64 15.74 8.36
N PHE A 78 -5.07 16.97 8.63
CA PHE A 78 -4.82 17.61 9.93
C PHE A 78 -5.61 16.96 11.06
N GLU A 79 -6.83 16.50 10.81
CA GLU A 79 -7.61 15.72 11.78
C GLU A 79 -6.89 14.41 12.11
N LEU A 80 -6.40 13.67 11.12
CA LEU A 80 -5.60 12.46 11.32
C LEU A 80 -4.36 12.74 12.19
N ALA A 81 -3.61 13.80 11.87
CA ALA A 81 -2.42 14.19 12.63
C ALA A 81 -2.75 14.56 14.10
N ARG A 82 -3.97 15.04 14.37
CA ARG A 82 -4.47 15.34 15.72
C ARG A 82 -4.92 14.09 16.46
N LEU A 83 -5.63 13.19 15.78
CA LEU A 83 -6.12 11.93 16.35
C LEU A 83 -4.95 11.00 16.70
N ARG A 84 -3.94 10.95 15.82
CA ARG A 84 -2.78 10.06 15.94
C ARG A 84 -1.47 10.86 15.82
N PRO A 85 -1.08 11.58 16.89
CA PRO A 85 0.18 12.34 16.89
C PRO A 85 1.42 11.47 16.69
N ASP A 86 1.34 10.16 17.00
CA ASP A 86 2.37 9.17 16.66
C ASP A 86 2.68 9.09 15.16
N LEU A 87 1.74 9.47 14.29
CA LEU A 87 1.92 9.48 12.84
C LEU A 87 2.47 10.80 12.32
N ALA A 88 2.52 11.86 13.15
CA ALA A 88 3.09 13.15 12.75
C ALA A 88 4.47 13.04 12.06
N PRO A 89 5.44 12.24 12.54
CA PRO A 89 6.72 12.12 11.84
C PRO A 89 6.62 11.32 10.53
N ILE A 90 5.62 10.45 10.37
CA ILE A 90 5.36 9.69 9.12
C ILE A 90 4.72 10.62 8.09
N LEU A 91 3.73 11.40 8.52
CA LEU A 91 3.06 12.40 7.70
C LEU A 91 4.04 13.50 7.24
N ALA A 92 5.11 13.75 8.01
CA ALA A 92 6.17 14.69 7.65
C ALA A 92 7.21 14.15 6.64
N VAL A 93 7.12 12.88 6.24
CA VAL A 93 8.05 12.27 5.28
C VAL A 93 7.90 12.88 3.89
N GLY A 94 6.67 13.17 3.47
CA GLY A 94 6.39 13.76 2.17
C GLY A 94 4.91 14.00 1.92
N GLU A 95 4.65 14.55 0.74
CA GLU A 95 3.30 14.92 0.29
C GLU A 95 2.49 13.69 -0.19
N GLN A 96 3.19 12.73 -0.79
CA GLN A 96 2.62 11.49 -1.31
C GLN A 96 3.17 10.31 -0.49
N LEU A 97 2.33 9.61 0.26
CA LEU A 97 2.76 8.50 1.11
C LEU A 97 1.73 7.38 1.21
N LYS A 98 2.24 6.14 1.33
CA LYS A 98 1.49 4.91 1.54
C LYS A 98 2.03 4.24 2.80
N ALA A 99 1.25 4.22 3.88
CA ALA A 99 1.65 3.68 5.18
C ALA A 99 0.65 2.65 5.71
N HIS A 100 1.14 1.58 6.33
CA HIS A 100 0.28 0.63 7.04
C HIS A 100 0.12 1.05 8.51
N LEU A 101 -1.13 1.10 8.98
CA LEU A 101 -1.51 1.59 10.31
C LEU A 101 -2.29 0.53 11.08
N GLY A 102 -1.59 -0.40 11.74
CA GLY A 102 -2.13 -1.38 12.71
C GLY A 102 -3.08 -2.44 12.16
N GLY A 103 -3.84 -2.13 11.12
CA GLY A 103 -4.82 -2.99 10.44
C GLY A 103 -5.52 -2.31 9.26
N LEU A 104 -5.30 -1.01 9.04
CA LEU A 104 -5.74 -0.29 7.85
C LEU A 104 -4.55 0.26 7.08
N TYR A 105 -4.80 0.65 5.84
CA TYR A 105 -3.80 1.22 4.95
C TYR A 105 -4.14 2.68 4.73
N LEU A 106 -3.14 3.56 4.81
CA LEU A 106 -3.30 4.98 4.60
C LEU A 106 -2.55 5.36 3.33
N GLN A 107 -3.27 5.96 2.40
CA GLN A 107 -2.70 6.61 1.23
C GLN A 107 -2.97 8.12 1.33
N ILE A 108 -1.93 8.92 1.16
CA ILE A 108 -2.03 10.37 1.08
C ILE A 108 -1.42 10.81 -0.24
N ASP A 109 -2.16 11.65 -0.96
CA ASP A 109 -1.71 12.34 -2.17
C ASP A 109 -2.63 13.54 -2.42
N GLU A 110 -2.50 14.21 -3.56
CA GLU A 110 -3.31 15.38 -3.90
C GLU A 110 -4.76 15.07 -4.32
N GLU A 111 -5.07 13.82 -4.69
CA GLU A 111 -6.37 13.38 -5.22
C GLU A 111 -7.29 12.76 -4.15
N GLY A 112 -6.80 12.58 -2.92
CA GLY A 112 -7.56 11.90 -1.87
C GLY A 112 -8.75 12.67 -1.30
N ALA A 113 -9.39 12.09 -0.28
CA ALA A 113 -10.50 12.74 0.40
C ALA A 113 -10.03 13.90 1.29
N SER A 114 -10.63 15.07 1.11
CA SER A 114 -10.38 16.24 1.96
C SER A 114 -11.00 16.15 3.35
N GLU A 115 -11.97 15.26 3.55
CA GLU A 115 -12.75 15.10 4.78
C GLU A 115 -12.81 13.63 5.21
N LEU A 116 -12.54 13.37 6.49
CA LEU A 116 -12.70 12.04 7.07
C LEU A 116 -14.19 11.77 7.32
N THR A 117 -14.67 10.65 6.79
CA THR A 117 -16.02 10.15 7.11
C THR A 117 -16.07 9.65 8.56
N ALA A 118 -17.27 9.62 9.16
CA ALA A 118 -17.43 9.17 10.54
C ALA A 118 -16.90 7.74 10.76
N ALA A 119 -17.06 6.85 9.78
CA ALA A 119 -16.54 5.48 9.84
C ALA A 119 -15.00 5.45 9.88
N GLN A 120 -14.34 6.25 9.04
CA GLN A 120 -12.87 6.35 9.02
C GLN A 120 -12.33 6.96 10.32
N ARG A 121 -13.02 7.94 10.90
CA ARG A 121 -12.63 8.53 12.20
C ARG A 121 -12.64 7.45 13.29
N THR A 122 -13.73 6.68 13.38
CA THR A 122 -13.83 5.58 14.34
C THR A 122 -12.70 4.57 14.15
N LEU A 123 -12.39 4.17 12.90
CA LEU A 123 -11.30 3.24 12.62
C LEU A 123 -9.91 3.78 13.00
N LEU A 124 -9.71 5.10 12.96
CA LEU A 124 -8.45 5.75 13.36
C LEU A 124 -8.32 5.94 14.87
N GLU A 125 -9.46 5.97 15.57
CA GLU A 125 -9.58 6.11 17.03
C GLU A 125 -9.50 4.77 17.79
N GLU A 126 -9.80 3.64 17.14
CA GLU A 126 -9.64 2.28 17.72
C GLU A 126 -8.18 1.80 17.75
#